data_AF-A0A925ND11-F1
#
_entry.id   AF-A0A925ND11-F1
#
_cell.length_a   1.000
_cell.length_b   1.000
_cell.length_c   1.000
_cell.angle_alpha   90.00
_cell.angle_beta   90.00
_cell.angle_gamma   90.00
#
_symmetry.space_group_name_H-M   'P 1'
#
loop_
_entity.id
_entity.type
_entity.pdbx_description
1 polymer ?
#
loop_
_entity_poly.entity_id
_entity_poly.type
_entity_poly.pdbx_seq_one_letter_code
_entity_poly.pdbx_strand_id
1 'polypeptide(L)' 'MRRLLAAGLCSTGSALSRLAQHLAVPVVPAVQRAPEVLEFYAEAGAPEGALYLDGKLIGYLPGVTRL' A
#
# COMPACT_ATOMS: atom_id res chain seq x y z
N MET A 1 -1.84 12.18 -38.29
CA MET A 1 -0.94 11.15 -37.69
C MET A 1 -0.72 11.31 -36.18
N ARG A 2 -0.19 12.43 -35.66
CA ARG A 2 0.16 12.58 -34.22
C ARG A 2 -0.99 12.29 -33.24
N ARG A 3 -2.23 12.67 -33.58
CA ARG A 3 -3.43 12.36 -32.77
C ARG A 3 -3.77 10.87 -32.73
N LEU A 4 -3.53 10.13 -33.80
CA LEU A 4 -3.78 8.69 -33.85
C LEU A 4 -2.77 7.92 -33.01
N LEU A 5 -1.50 8.34 -33.03
CA LEU A 5 -0.46 7.78 -32.16
C LEU A 5 -0.75 8.05 -30.67
N ALA A 6 -1.17 9.26 -30.34
CA ALA A 6 -1.58 9.60 -28.97
C ALA A 6 -2.81 8.79 -28.52
N ALA A 7 -3.83 8.69 -29.38
CA ALA A 7 -5.02 7.88 -29.10
C ALA A 7 -4.66 6.38 -28.92
N GLY A 8 -3.76 5.88 -29.76
CA GLY A 8 -3.19 4.53 -29.62
C GLY A 8 -2.57 4.34 -28.25
N LEU A 9 -1.62 5.20 -27.86
CA LEU A 9 -0.94 5.12 -26.58
C LEU A 9 -1.90 5.18 -25.38
N CYS A 10 -2.89 6.09 -25.41
CA CYS A 10 -3.90 6.20 -24.36
C CYS A 10 -4.78 4.94 -24.28
N SER A 11 -5.10 4.32 -25.42
CA SER A 11 -5.90 3.10 -25.47
C SER A 11 -5.15 1.90 -24.85
N THR A 12 -3.87 1.73 -25.17
CA THR A 12 -3.03 0.68 -24.57
C THR A 12 -2.84 0.91 -23.07
N GLY A 13 -2.59 2.16 -22.66
CA GLY A 13 -2.51 2.51 -21.24
C GLY A 13 -3.80 2.19 -20.48
N SER A 14 -4.96 2.51 -21.07
CA SER A 14 -6.26 2.21 -20.47
C SER A 14 -6.52 0.70 -20.38
N ALA A 15 -6.15 -0.07 -21.40
CA ALA A 15 -6.28 -1.53 -21.39
C ALA A 15 -5.42 -2.18 -20.29
N LEU A 16 -4.17 -1.73 -20.14
CA LEU A 16 -3.28 -2.18 -19.07
C LEU A 16 -3.81 -1.79 -17.68
N SER A 17 -4.35 -0.58 -17.53
CA SER A 17 -4.95 -0.13 -16.27
C SER A 17 -6.12 -1.01 -15.86
N ARG A 18 -6.98 -1.41 -16.80
CA ARG A 18 -8.09 -2.35 -16.54
C ARG A 18 -7.58 -3.73 -16.14
N LEU A 19 -6.55 -4.25 -16.81
CA LEU A 19 -5.95 -5.53 -16.42
C LEU A 19 -5.33 -5.47 -15.02
N ALA A 20 -4.66 -4.38 -14.68
CA ALA A 20 -4.12 -4.17 -13.34
C ALA A 20 -5.24 -4.11 -12.28
N GLN A 21 -6.36 -3.46 -12.57
CA GLN A 21 -7.54 -3.46 -11.69
C GLN A 21 -8.16 -4.85 -11.54
N HIS A 22 -8.15 -5.67 -12.59
CA HIS A 22 -8.62 -7.06 -12.51
C HIS A 22 -7.69 -7.96 -11.69
N LEU A 23 -6.38 -7.69 -11.69
CA LEU A 23 -5.40 -8.42 -10.90
C LEU A 23 -5.22 -7.86 -9.48
N ALA A 24 -5.68 -6.64 -9.23
CA ALA A 24 -5.59 -6.02 -7.92
C ALA A 24 -6.45 -6.82 -6.93
N VAL A 25 -5.82 -7.28 -5.86
CA VAL A 25 -6.54 -7.79 -4.69
C VAL A 25 -7.38 -6.63 -4.15
N PRO A 26 -8.69 -6.82 -3.91
CA PRO A 26 -9.52 -5.77 -3.34
C PRO A 26 -8.90 -5.28 -2.04
N VAL A 27 -8.49 -4.01 -2.00
CA VAL A 27 -8.19 -3.35 -0.73
C VAL A 27 -9.52 -3.28 0.00
N VAL A 28 -9.71 -4.18 0.97
CA VAL A 28 -10.84 -4.08 1.89
C VAL A 28 -10.72 -2.69 2.51
N PRO A 29 -11.72 -1.80 2.34
CA PRO A 29 -11.71 -0.51 3.00
C PRO A 29 -11.51 -0.81 4.47
N ALA A 30 -10.42 -0.31 5.05
CA ALA A 30 -10.25 -0.40 6.48
C ALA A 30 -11.50 0.24 7.08
N VAL A 31 -12.33 -0.59 7.74
CA VAL A 31 -13.38 -0.09 8.61
C VAL A 31 -12.70 0.96 9.45
N GLN A 32 -13.18 2.21 9.38
CA GLN A 32 -12.66 3.28 10.23
C GLN A 32 -12.96 2.87 11.68
N ARG A 33 -12.09 2.04 12.27
CA ARG A 33 -11.94 2.01 13.71
C ARG A 33 -11.50 3.41 14.08
N ALA A 34 -12.17 3.97 15.08
CA ALA A 34 -11.79 5.23 15.71
C ALA A 34 -10.26 5.29 15.85
N PRO A 35 -9.64 6.48 15.73
CA PRO A 35 -8.19 6.60 15.69
C PRO A 35 -7.61 5.96 16.95
N GLU A 36 -7.14 4.72 16.78
CA GLU A 36 -6.24 4.07 17.71
C GLU A 36 -4.99 4.93 17.59
N VAL A 37 -4.73 5.71 18.63
CA VAL A 37 -3.62 6.65 18.67
C VAL A 37 -2.35 5.84 18.41
N LEU A 38 -1.84 5.90 17.18
CA LEU A 38 -0.60 5.26 16.79
C LEU A 38 0.52 6.02 17.48
N GLU A 39 0.95 5.52 18.62
CA GLU A 39 2.15 6.00 19.31
C GLU A 39 3.38 5.55 18.51
N PHE A 40 3.93 6.45 17.70
CA PHE A 40 5.20 6.21 17.01
C PHE A 40 6.35 6.33 18.01
N TYR A 41 6.82 5.19 18.52
CA TYR A 41 8.01 5.12 19.34
C TYR A 41 9.26 5.32 18.46
N ALA A 42 9.74 6.57 18.39
CA ALA A 42 10.89 6.97 17.60
C ALA A 42 12.25 6.81 18.32
N GLU A 43 12.29 6.07 19.44
CA GLU A 43 13.58 5.63 19.98
C GLU A 43 14.17 4.56 19.07
N ALA A 44 15.42 4.78 18.64
CA ALA A 44 16.17 4.00 17.67
C ALA A 44 16.57 2.58 18.16
N GLY A 45 15.66 1.87 18.81
CA GLY A 45 15.82 0.51 19.31
C GLY A 45 14.60 -0.38 19.11
N ALA A 46 13.51 0.12 18.54
CA ALA A 46 12.40 -0.75 18.12
C ALA A 46 12.88 -1.63 16.95
N PRO A 47 12.78 -2.97 17.05
CA PRO A 47 13.21 -3.85 15.98
C PRO A 47 12.46 -3.49 14.69
N GLU A 48 13.23 -3.15 13.64
CA GLU A 48 12.72 -2.65 12.37
C GLU A 48 11.63 -3.59 11.83
N GLY A 49 10.44 -3.04 11.54
CA GLY A 49 9.31 -3.81 11.01
C GLY A 49 8.38 -4.48 12.04
N ALA A 50 8.57 -4.29 13.35
CA ALA A 50 7.65 -4.77 14.38
C ALA A 50 6.33 -3.98 14.40
N LEU A 51 5.21 -4.71 14.47
CA LEU A 51 3.85 -4.16 14.58
C LEU A 51 3.36 -4.27 16.02
N TYR A 52 2.91 -3.17 16.59
CA TYR A 52 2.33 -3.12 17.93
C TYR A 52 0.85 -2.74 17.88
N LEU A 53 0.04 -3.39 18.71
CA LEU A 53 -1.37 -3.07 18.99
C LEU A 53 -1.53 -3.00 20.50
N ASP A 54 -2.05 -1.89 21.04
CA ASP A 54 -2.12 -1.66 22.50
C ASP A 54 -0.76 -1.89 23.22
N GLY A 55 0.36 -1.51 22.60
CA GLY A 55 1.70 -1.72 23.15
C GLY A 55 2.18 -3.19 23.15
N LYS A 56 1.41 -4.11 22.56
CA LYS A 56 1.78 -5.53 22.41
C LYS A 56 2.26 -5.83 21.00
N LEU A 57 3.38 -6.54 20.88
CA LEU A 57 3.89 -7.03 19.60
C LEU A 57 2.90 -8.03 18.99
N ILE A 58 2.31 -7.67 17.84
CA ILE A 58 1.36 -8.53 17.11
C ILE A 58 1.98 -9.20 15.88
N GLY A 59 3.16 -8.77 15.43
CA GLY A 59 3.85 -9.41 14.32
C GLY A 59 4.96 -8.55 13.71
N TYR A 60 5.48 -9.02 12.57
CA TYR A 60 6.49 -8.31 11.78
C TYR A 60 6.03 -8.16 10.34
N LEU A 61 6.32 -7.03 9.72
CA LEU A 61 6.08 -6.80 8.29
C LEU A 61 7.11 -7.59 7.45
N PRO A 62 6.67 -8.55 6.62
CA PRO A 62 7.59 -9.30 5.78
C PRO A 62 8.21 -8.39 4.71
N GLY A 63 9.54 -8.43 4.59
CA GLY A 63 10.27 -7.71 3.54
C GLY A 63 10.66 -6.26 3.87
N VAL A 64 10.37 -5.76 5.07
CA VAL A 64 10.90 -4.47 5.54
C VAL A 64 12.26 -4.71 6.21
N THR A 65 13.33 -4.28 5.53
CA THR A 65 14.72 -4.38 6.02
C THR A 65 15.33 -3.02 6.38
N ARG A 66 14.59 -1.92 6.18
CA ARG A 66 14.94 -0.57 6.60
C ARG A 66 13.77 0.39 6.40
N LEU A 67 13.54 1.31 7.33
CA LEU A 67 12.66 2.49 7.15
C LEU A 67 13.51 3.76 7.02
#